data_AF-A0A7V6YWI1-F1
#
_entry.id   AF-A0A7V6YWI1-F1
#
_cell.length_a   1.000
_cell.length_b   1.000
_cell.length_c   1.000
_cell.angle_alpha   90.00
_cell.angle_beta   90.00
_cell.angle_gamma   90.00
#
_symmetry.space_group_name_H-M   'P 1'
#
loop_
_entity.id
_entity.type
_entity.pdbx_description
1 polymer ?
#
loop_
_entity_poly.entity_id
_entity_poly.type
_entity_poly.pdbx_seq_one_letter_code
_entity_poly.pdbx_strand_id
1 'polypeptide(L)'
;MNIWFKLVAGSIIAIMVIFSLSLVANPSFADDDEHYKYRTGDNDKGRYDDYYGEHGKGGHEKDGLLEEGGELLGWGTVIAIGGAGLIMPLRRGSRSLIKKFPNTKNTIISALKLVGKSHLWIGSLAILLGAIHGVLMYIDEGEFGFEGVTGTISVGLMAIAAIFGALLMKKRGNNQLRSIHLGFLIVAVLIGAVHVLIA
;
A
#
# COMPACT_ATOMS: atom_id res chain seq x y z
N MET A 1 -4.17 20.71 12.03
CA MET A 1 -3.39 19.54 12.50
C MET A 1 -2.16 19.98 13.31
N ASN A 2 -1.82 19.33 14.44
CA ASN A 2 -0.72 19.75 15.33
C ASN A 2 0.67 19.53 14.68
N ILE A 3 1.60 20.48 14.85
CA ILE A 3 2.99 20.40 14.35
C ILE A 3 3.70 19.11 14.78
N TRP A 4 3.42 18.67 16.00
CA TRP A 4 3.93 17.41 16.54
C TRP A 4 3.51 16.18 15.72
N PHE A 5 2.31 16.21 15.16
CA PHE A 5 1.78 15.11 14.36
C PHE A 5 2.44 15.06 12.97
N LYS A 6 2.65 16.23 12.32
CA LYS A 6 3.41 16.32 11.05
C LYS A 6 4.85 15.82 11.23
N LEU A 7 5.50 16.12 12.36
CA LEU A 7 6.84 15.64 12.68
C LEU A 7 6.91 14.12 12.91
N VAL A 8 5.93 13.56 13.62
CA VAL A 8 5.85 12.10 13.85
C VAL A 8 5.56 11.37 12.54
N ALA A 9 4.61 11.83 11.73
CA ALA A 9 4.31 11.26 10.43
C ALA A 9 5.53 11.34 9.49
N GLY A 10 6.19 12.50 9.42
CA GLY A 10 7.41 12.70 8.64
C GLY A 10 8.56 11.77 9.06
N SER A 11 8.75 11.56 10.36
CA SER A 11 9.75 10.63 10.90
C SER A 11 9.45 9.17 10.55
N ILE A 12 8.19 8.74 10.66
CA ILE A 12 7.76 7.39 10.27
C ILE A 12 7.99 7.17 8.77
N ILE A 13 7.63 8.14 7.94
CA ILE A 13 7.82 8.05 6.49
C ILE A 13 9.31 8.05 6.12
N ALA A 14 10.13 8.89 6.75
CA ALA A 14 11.57 8.91 6.56
C ALA A 14 12.21 7.57 6.95
N ILE A 15 11.77 6.95 8.04
CA ILE A 15 12.21 5.60 8.45
C ILE A 15 11.79 4.57 7.40
N MET A 16 10.55 4.62 6.89
CA MET A 16 10.08 3.71 5.84
C MET A 16 10.87 3.87 4.54
N VAL A 17 11.25 5.09 4.18
CA VAL A 17 12.08 5.42 3.01
C VAL A 17 13.49 4.89 3.19
N ILE A 18 14.16 5.21 4.30
CA ILE A 18 15.53 4.74 4.59
C ILE A 18 15.56 3.21 4.65
N PHE A 19 14.54 2.60 5.24
CA PHE A 19 14.39 1.15 5.28
C PHE A 19 14.19 0.57 3.89
N SER A 20 13.34 1.17 3.05
CA SER A 20 13.13 0.75 1.66
C SER A 20 14.39 0.88 0.80
N LEU A 21 15.15 1.97 0.97
CA LEU A 21 16.44 2.19 0.30
C LEU A 21 17.50 1.18 0.76
N SER A 22 17.55 0.86 2.05
CA SER A 22 18.42 -0.17 2.61
C SER A 22 18.12 -1.57 2.06
N LEU A 23 16.88 -1.81 1.62
CA LEU A 23 16.45 -3.06 0.98
C LEU A 23 16.81 -3.13 -0.52
N VAL A 24 17.02 -2.00 -1.18
CA VAL A 24 17.52 -1.90 -2.57
C VAL A 24 19.04 -2.00 -2.63
N ALA A 25 19.75 -1.45 -1.65
CA ALA A 25 21.21 -1.47 -1.57
C ALA A 25 21.83 -2.87 -1.37
N ASN A 26 21.02 -3.87 -1.00
CA ASN A 26 21.41 -5.29 -0.95
C ASN A 26 20.63 -6.13 -1.98
N PRO A 27 21.03 -6.13 -3.27
CA PRO A 27 20.42 -6.99 -4.28
C PRO A 27 20.92 -8.45 -4.23
N SER A 28 21.87 -8.81 -3.37
CA SER A 28 22.42 -10.16 -3.28
C SER A 28 21.68 -11.01 -2.24
N PHE A 29 20.80 -11.91 -2.70
CA PHE A 29 20.98 -13.36 -2.62
C PHE A 29 19.88 -14.02 -3.46
N ALA A 30 20.35 -14.62 -4.56
CA ALA A 30 19.56 -15.42 -5.50
C ALA A 30 19.17 -16.77 -4.90
N ASP A 31 18.24 -17.41 -5.61
CA ASP A 31 17.81 -18.82 -5.64
C ASP A 31 18.39 -19.79 -4.62
N ASP A 32 17.49 -20.45 -3.89
CA ASP A 32 17.24 -21.88 -4.04
C ASP A 32 16.20 -22.29 -3.00
N ASP A 33 15.03 -22.72 -3.47
CA ASP A 33 14.33 -23.85 -2.87
C ASP A 33 13.35 -24.37 -3.91
N GLU A 34 13.73 -25.53 -4.43
CA GLU A 34 13.00 -26.36 -5.36
C GLU A 34 11.56 -26.68 -4.89
N HIS A 35 10.72 -26.95 -5.89
CA HIS A 35 9.63 -27.93 -5.86
C HIS A 35 8.76 -28.03 -4.57
N TYR A 36 7.72 -27.20 -4.49
CA TYR A 36 6.42 -27.68 -3.98
C TYR A 36 5.29 -27.14 -4.85
N LYS A 37 4.91 -27.94 -5.86
CA LYS A 37 3.59 -27.84 -6.50
C LYS A 37 2.53 -28.16 -5.45
N TYR A 38 1.72 -27.18 -5.05
CA TYR A 38 0.39 -27.44 -4.52
C TYR A 38 -0.66 -26.85 -5.45
N ARG A 39 -1.31 -27.78 -6.14
CA ARG A 39 -2.55 -27.70 -6.89
C ARG A 39 -3.63 -27.03 -6.02
N THR A 40 -4.09 -25.84 -6.41
CA THR A 40 -5.31 -25.23 -5.88
C THR A 40 -6.51 -25.82 -6.58
N GLY A 41 -7.37 -26.53 -5.83
CA GLY A 41 -8.72 -26.86 -6.24
C GLY A 41 -9.64 -25.65 -6.09
N ASP A 42 -10.62 -25.58 -6.98
CA ASP A 42 -11.75 -24.65 -7.00
C ASP A 42 -12.64 -24.73 -5.74
N ASN A 43 -13.60 -23.80 -5.69
CA ASN A 43 -14.69 -23.57 -4.72
C ASN A 43 -14.35 -22.42 -3.75
N ASP A 44 -15.21 -21.46 -3.45
CA ASP A 44 -16.64 -21.36 -3.62
C ASP A 44 -17.09 -19.89 -3.52
N LYS A 45 -18.29 -19.61 -4.02
CA LYS A 45 -19.04 -18.37 -3.98
C LYS A 45 -19.45 -18.01 -2.55
N GLY A 46 -19.53 -16.71 -2.25
CA GLY A 46 -20.14 -16.22 -1.01
C GLY A 46 -20.46 -14.73 -1.09
N ARG A 47 -21.70 -14.44 -1.50
CA ARG A 47 -22.37 -13.14 -1.56
C ARG A 47 -23.15 -12.96 -0.26
N TYR A 48 -23.06 -11.81 0.42
CA TYR A 48 -24.08 -11.37 1.39
C TYR A 48 -24.14 -9.84 1.50
N ASP A 49 -25.38 -9.37 1.56
CA ASP A 49 -25.89 -8.01 1.42
C ASP A 49 -26.01 -7.24 2.77
N ASP A 50 -26.09 -5.92 2.63
CA ASP A 50 -26.59 -4.79 3.46
C ASP A 50 -27.32 -5.02 4.80
N TYR A 51 -27.16 -4.10 5.78
CA TYR A 51 -28.20 -3.14 6.24
C TYR A 51 -27.76 -2.16 7.38
N TYR A 52 -27.90 -0.85 7.08
CA TYR A 52 -28.26 0.38 7.81
C TYR A 52 -27.83 0.73 9.27
N GLY A 53 -27.49 2.03 9.44
CA GLY A 53 -27.52 2.77 10.71
C GLY A 53 -27.38 4.29 10.50
N GLU A 54 -28.51 4.99 10.52
CA GLU A 54 -28.73 6.42 10.26
C GLU A 54 -28.59 7.26 11.55
N HIS A 55 -27.85 8.38 11.52
CA HIS A 55 -27.98 9.49 12.48
C HIS A 55 -27.60 10.82 11.80
N GLY A 56 -28.52 11.78 11.82
CA GLY A 56 -28.38 13.07 11.15
C GLY A 56 -28.13 14.27 12.08
N LYS A 57 -28.17 15.45 11.42
CA LYS A 57 -28.07 16.86 11.87
C LYS A 57 -26.62 17.41 11.80
N GLY A 58 -26.28 18.43 11.00
CA GLY A 58 -27.09 19.30 10.16
C GLY A 58 -26.39 20.63 9.82
N GLY A 59 -26.61 21.11 8.60
CA GLY A 59 -26.70 22.54 8.26
C GLY A 59 -25.39 23.34 8.27
N HIS A 60 -24.85 23.58 7.07
CA HIS A 60 -23.56 24.23 6.71
C HIS A 60 -22.34 23.30 6.56
N GLU A 61 -22.57 22.05 6.14
CA GLU A 61 -21.56 20.96 6.17
C GLU A 61 -21.02 20.52 4.79
N LYS A 62 -21.39 21.15 3.66
CA LYS A 62 -21.00 20.58 2.35
C LYS A 62 -19.50 20.65 2.05
N ASP A 63 -18.86 21.76 2.40
CA ASP A 63 -17.41 21.93 2.18
C ASP A 63 -16.64 21.07 3.20
N GLY A 64 -17.05 21.12 4.48
CA GLY A 64 -16.43 20.30 5.53
C GLY A 64 -16.55 18.78 5.33
N LEU A 65 -17.65 18.27 4.76
CA LEU A 65 -17.82 16.83 4.52
C LEU A 65 -16.93 16.30 3.39
N LEU A 66 -16.67 17.10 2.36
CA LEU A 66 -15.78 16.72 1.27
C LEU A 66 -14.33 16.76 1.72
N GLU A 67 -13.94 17.81 2.45
CA GLU A 67 -12.62 17.95 3.07
C GLU A 67 -12.35 16.81 4.07
N GLU A 68 -13.23 16.61 5.06
CA GLU A 68 -13.07 15.57 6.09
C GLU A 68 -13.11 14.16 5.49
N GLY A 69 -14.02 13.91 4.55
CA GLY A 69 -14.11 12.65 3.82
C GLY A 69 -12.85 12.39 3.00
N GLY A 70 -12.33 13.41 2.32
CA GLY A 70 -11.08 13.32 1.58
C GLY A 70 -9.88 13.08 2.51
N GLU A 71 -9.76 13.76 3.65
CA GLU A 71 -8.68 13.53 4.62
C GLU A 71 -8.67 12.09 5.13
N LEU A 72 -9.85 11.55 5.47
CA LEU A 72 -10.00 10.16 5.89
C LEU A 72 -9.53 9.17 4.82
N LEU A 73 -9.89 9.40 3.56
CA LEU A 73 -9.44 8.58 2.43
C LEU A 73 -7.92 8.72 2.18
N GLY A 74 -7.36 9.91 2.40
CA GLY A 74 -5.93 10.16 2.36
C GLY A 74 -5.19 9.30 3.39
N TRP A 75 -5.62 9.31 4.65
CA TRP A 75 -5.05 8.45 5.70
C TRP A 75 -5.26 6.96 5.42
N GLY A 76 -6.44 6.57 4.93
CA GLY A 76 -6.71 5.20 4.50
C GLY A 76 -5.73 4.74 3.42
N THR A 77 -5.39 5.62 2.48
CA THR A 77 -4.39 5.38 1.43
C THR A 77 -3.01 5.17 2.04
N VAL A 78 -2.56 6.05 2.93
CA VAL A 78 -1.25 5.93 3.62
C VAL A 78 -1.14 4.62 4.38
N ILE A 79 -2.17 4.24 5.13
CA ILE A 79 -2.20 2.98 5.90
C ILE A 79 -2.14 1.77 4.95
N ALA A 80 -2.91 1.79 3.85
CA ALA A 80 -2.92 0.71 2.88
C ALA A 80 -1.55 0.54 2.18
N ILE A 81 -0.92 1.64 1.76
CA ILE A 81 0.44 1.65 1.20
C ILE A 81 1.43 1.08 2.21
N GLY A 82 1.39 1.56 3.46
CA GLY A 82 2.28 1.08 4.52
C GLY A 82 2.12 -0.41 4.76
N GLY A 83 0.88 -0.90 4.87
CA GLY A 83 0.57 -2.32 5.03
C GLY A 83 1.07 -3.17 3.85
N ALA A 84 0.86 -2.71 2.61
CA ALA A 84 1.35 -3.39 1.42
C ALA A 84 2.89 -3.42 1.34
N GLY A 85 3.57 -2.34 1.76
CA GLY A 85 5.02 -2.23 1.76
C GLY A 85 5.73 -3.15 2.77
N LEU A 86 5.06 -3.48 3.89
CA LEU A 86 5.63 -4.34 4.93
C LEU A 86 5.73 -5.82 4.55
N ILE A 87 5.11 -6.27 3.46
CA ILE A 87 5.02 -7.68 3.09
C ILE A 87 6.39 -8.29 2.79
N MET A 88 7.25 -7.59 2.06
CA MET A 88 8.60 -8.08 1.73
C MET A 88 9.51 -8.19 2.98
N PRO A 89 9.57 -7.16 3.85
CA PRO A 89 10.21 -7.26 5.16
C PRO A 89 9.69 -8.43 6.00
N LEU A 90 8.36 -8.58 6.10
CA LEU A 90 7.72 -9.66 6.86
C LEU A 90 8.14 -11.04 6.32
N ARG A 91 8.20 -11.18 4.99
CA ARG A 91 8.63 -12.41 4.31
C ARG A 91 10.11 -12.71 4.50
N ARG A 92 10.98 -11.70 4.59
CA ARG A 92 12.41 -11.89 4.87
C ARG A 92 12.64 -12.24 6.34
N GLY A 93 12.04 -11.48 7.26
CA GLY A 93 12.20 -11.66 8.71
C GLY A 93 11.61 -12.98 9.21
N SER A 94 10.53 -13.48 8.60
CA SER A 94 9.91 -14.74 8.97
C SER A 94 10.81 -15.96 8.78
N ARG A 95 11.83 -15.91 7.92
CA ARG A 95 12.84 -16.98 7.78
C ARG A 95 13.58 -17.22 9.11
N SER A 96 13.93 -16.14 9.82
CA SER A 96 14.57 -16.27 11.13
C SER A 96 13.59 -16.80 12.19
N LEU A 97 12.31 -16.43 12.11
CA LEU A 97 11.28 -16.93 13.03
C LEU A 97 11.03 -18.42 12.82
N ILE A 98 10.95 -18.88 11.56
CA ILE A 98 10.78 -20.30 11.23
C ILE A 98 11.96 -21.13 11.75
N LYS A 99 13.19 -20.62 11.67
CA LYS A 99 14.38 -21.29 12.23
C LYS A 99 14.33 -21.39 13.76
N LYS A 100 13.85 -20.36 14.46
CA LYS A 100 13.74 -20.35 15.93
C LYS A 100 12.56 -21.18 16.46
N PHE A 101 11.45 -21.23 15.72
CA PHE A 101 10.22 -21.90 16.12
C PHE A 101 9.76 -22.89 15.03
N PRO A 102 10.44 -24.05 14.89
CA PRO A 102 10.11 -25.02 13.85
C PRO A 102 8.69 -25.61 14.02
N ASN A 103 8.19 -25.71 15.25
CA ASN A 103 6.86 -26.26 15.58
C ASN A 103 5.71 -25.41 15.01
N THR A 104 5.92 -24.13 14.74
CA THR A 104 4.91 -23.21 14.18
C THR A 104 5.17 -22.86 12.72
N LYS A 105 6.15 -23.52 12.06
CA LYS A 105 6.54 -23.28 10.67
C LYS A 105 5.35 -23.24 9.71
N ASN A 106 4.46 -24.22 9.79
CA ASN A 106 3.31 -24.31 8.88
C ASN A 106 2.34 -23.14 9.08
N THR A 107 2.10 -22.71 10.32
CA THR A 107 1.27 -21.54 10.64
C THR A 107 1.89 -20.26 10.09
N ILE A 108 3.21 -20.07 10.27
CA ILE A 108 3.93 -18.89 9.75
C ILE A 108 3.86 -18.86 8.22
N ILE A 109 4.09 -19.99 7.55
CA ILE A 109 4.01 -20.07 6.08
C ILE A 109 2.59 -19.78 5.58
N SER A 110 1.56 -20.32 6.24
CA SER A 110 0.15 -20.05 5.89
C SER A 110 -0.21 -18.58 6.05
N ALA A 111 0.22 -17.95 7.15
CA ALA A 111 0.02 -16.51 7.36
C ALA A 111 0.72 -15.67 6.28
N LEU A 112 1.97 -16.01 5.91
CA LEU A 112 2.69 -15.31 4.84
C LEU A 112 2.02 -15.47 3.48
N LYS A 113 1.45 -16.65 3.18
CA LYS A 113 0.67 -16.88 1.96
C LYS A 113 -0.59 -16.02 1.94
N LEU A 114 -1.30 -15.91 3.06
CA LEU A 114 -2.48 -15.06 3.19
C LEU A 114 -2.11 -13.59 2.95
N VAL A 115 -1.10 -13.08 3.66
CA VAL A 115 -0.61 -11.71 3.51
C VAL A 115 -0.18 -11.43 2.08
N GLY A 116 0.58 -12.34 1.46
CA GLY A 116 1.00 -12.22 0.06
C GLY A 116 -0.17 -12.21 -0.94
N LYS A 117 -1.25 -12.94 -0.67
CA LYS A 117 -2.47 -12.92 -1.49
C LYS A 117 -3.25 -11.60 -1.30
N SER A 118 -3.30 -11.10 -0.08
CA SER A 118 -3.95 -9.83 0.25
C SER A 118 -3.19 -8.62 -0.31
N HIS A 119 -1.88 -8.71 -0.59
CA HIS A 119 -1.09 -7.62 -1.18
C HIS A 119 -1.76 -6.96 -2.39
N LEU A 120 -2.32 -7.78 -3.30
CA LEU A 120 -2.97 -7.29 -4.51
C LEU A 120 -4.23 -6.49 -4.19
N TRP A 121 -5.05 -7.02 -3.28
CA TRP A 121 -6.27 -6.34 -2.85
C TRP A 121 -5.96 -5.04 -2.11
N ILE A 122 -4.99 -5.07 -1.19
CA ILE A 122 -4.58 -3.89 -0.42
C ILE A 122 -3.95 -2.83 -1.35
N GLY A 123 -3.10 -3.24 -2.29
CA GLY A 123 -2.47 -2.32 -3.25
C GLY A 123 -3.49 -1.68 -4.20
N SER A 124 -4.44 -2.47 -4.72
CA SER A 124 -5.54 -1.93 -5.53
C SER A 124 -6.44 -0.99 -4.73
N LEU A 125 -6.75 -1.34 -3.47
CA LEU A 125 -7.51 -0.49 -2.58
C LEU A 125 -6.79 0.84 -2.31
N ALA A 126 -5.47 0.81 -2.10
CA ALA A 126 -4.67 2.02 -1.90
C ALA A 126 -4.76 2.97 -3.11
N ILE A 127 -4.65 2.45 -4.33
CA ILE A 127 -4.78 3.26 -5.55
C ILE A 127 -6.18 3.85 -5.67
N LEU A 128 -7.21 3.05 -5.38
CA LEU A 128 -8.60 3.50 -5.44
C LEU A 128 -8.88 4.60 -4.41
N LEU A 129 -8.48 4.41 -3.15
CA LEU A 129 -8.63 5.40 -2.09
C LEU A 129 -7.88 6.69 -2.45
N GLY A 130 -6.64 6.59 -2.95
CA GLY A 130 -5.85 7.75 -3.34
C GLY A 130 -6.45 8.52 -4.51
N ALA A 131 -7.03 7.81 -5.49
CA ALA A 131 -7.74 8.43 -6.59
C ALA A 131 -9.02 9.15 -6.14
N ILE A 132 -9.83 8.52 -5.28
CA ILE A 132 -11.05 9.14 -4.75
C ILE A 132 -10.69 10.35 -3.89
N HIS A 133 -9.69 10.23 -3.01
CA HIS A 133 -9.14 11.35 -2.24
C HIS A 133 -8.79 12.54 -3.13
N GLY A 134 -8.01 12.33 -4.20
CA GLY A 134 -7.64 13.40 -5.13
C GLY A 134 -8.83 14.02 -5.87
N VAL A 135 -9.85 13.21 -6.21
CA VAL A 135 -11.09 13.73 -6.83
C VAL A 135 -11.90 14.58 -5.85
N LEU A 136 -12.03 14.15 -4.59
CA LEU A 136 -12.75 14.92 -3.58
C LEU A 136 -12.06 16.26 -3.32
N MET A 137 -10.74 16.25 -3.15
CA MET A 137 -9.94 17.47 -2.95
C MET A 137 -10.07 18.42 -4.14
N TYR A 138 -10.05 17.91 -5.38
CA TYR A 138 -10.27 18.74 -6.56
C TYR A 138 -11.67 19.39 -6.60
N ILE A 139 -12.71 18.65 -6.18
CA ILE A 139 -14.08 19.18 -6.15
C ILE A 139 -14.22 20.24 -5.06
N ASP A 140 -13.57 20.04 -3.92
CA ASP A 140 -13.62 20.95 -2.76
C ASP A 140 -12.82 22.24 -3.01
N GLU A 141 -11.55 22.12 -3.42
CA GLU A 141 -10.66 23.26 -3.65
C GLU A 141 -10.97 24.00 -4.97
N GLY A 142 -11.58 23.31 -5.94
CA GLY A 142 -11.93 23.88 -7.25
C GLY A 142 -10.75 24.16 -8.18
N GLU A 143 -9.51 23.92 -7.75
CA GLU A 143 -8.29 24.08 -8.54
C GLU A 143 -7.25 22.97 -8.28
N PHE A 144 -6.26 22.87 -9.17
CA PHE A 144 -5.16 21.90 -9.05
C PHE A 144 -3.88 22.63 -8.62
N GLY A 145 -3.74 22.86 -7.31
CA GLY A 145 -2.54 23.44 -6.73
C GLY A 145 -1.30 22.55 -6.87
N PHE A 146 -0.14 23.07 -6.47
CA PHE A 146 1.10 22.29 -6.43
C PHE A 146 0.95 21.01 -5.58
N GLU A 147 0.20 21.10 -4.48
CA GLU A 147 -0.12 20.00 -3.58
C GLU A 147 -0.88 18.88 -4.33
N GLY A 148 -1.97 19.21 -5.03
CA GLY A 148 -2.73 18.27 -5.86
C GLY A 148 -1.90 17.61 -6.97
N VAL A 149 -1.00 18.37 -7.63
CA VAL A 149 -0.11 17.83 -8.67
C VAL A 149 0.81 16.75 -8.10
N THR A 150 1.45 17.02 -6.95
CA THR A 150 2.36 16.04 -6.32
C THR A 150 1.63 14.75 -5.90
N GLY A 151 0.44 14.86 -5.32
CA GLY A 151 -0.40 13.71 -4.97
C GLY A 151 -0.79 12.88 -6.19
N THR A 152 -1.17 13.54 -7.28
CA THR A 152 -1.57 12.88 -8.54
C THR A 152 -0.40 12.16 -9.21
N ILE A 153 0.79 12.76 -9.24
CA ILE A 153 2.00 12.11 -9.76
C ILE A 153 2.31 10.85 -8.93
N SER A 154 2.22 10.93 -7.61
CA SER A 154 2.43 9.78 -6.71
C SER A 154 1.47 8.63 -7.03
N VAL A 155 0.16 8.88 -7.06
CA VAL A 155 -0.86 7.86 -7.38
C VAL A 155 -0.67 7.31 -8.79
N GLY A 156 -0.32 8.16 -9.77
CA GLY A 156 -0.02 7.75 -11.13
C GLY A 156 1.18 6.78 -11.20
N LEU A 157 2.26 7.07 -10.48
CA LEU A 157 3.41 6.18 -10.37
C LEU A 157 3.05 4.86 -9.68
N MET A 158 2.19 4.88 -8.66
CA MET A 158 1.67 3.65 -8.04
C MET A 158 0.86 2.81 -9.03
N ALA A 159 0.03 3.43 -9.87
CA ALA A 159 -0.74 2.75 -10.91
C ALA A 159 0.18 2.08 -11.93
N ILE A 160 1.24 2.78 -12.38
CA ILE A 160 2.27 2.19 -13.24
C ILE A 160 2.97 1.02 -12.53
N ALA A 161 3.33 1.18 -11.26
CA ALA A 161 3.93 0.11 -10.47
C ALA A 161 3.00 -1.10 -10.40
N ALA A 162 1.70 -0.90 -10.23
CA ALA A 162 0.70 -1.98 -10.19
C ALA A 162 0.62 -2.75 -11.52
N ILE A 163 0.78 -2.09 -12.67
CA ILE A 163 0.88 -2.76 -13.98
C ILE A 163 2.07 -3.73 -13.99
N PHE A 164 3.25 -3.26 -13.56
CA PHE A 164 4.44 -4.13 -13.45
C PHE A 164 4.26 -5.24 -12.41
N GLY A 165 3.54 -4.98 -11.32
CA GLY A 165 3.16 -5.98 -10.33
C GLY A 165 2.26 -7.08 -10.91
N ALA A 166 1.27 -6.71 -11.72
CA ALA A 166 0.40 -7.65 -12.43
C ALA A 166 1.17 -8.47 -13.48
N LEU A 167 2.13 -7.86 -14.19
CA LEU A 167 3.03 -8.58 -15.09
C LEU A 167 3.94 -9.56 -14.34
N LEU A 168 4.43 -9.16 -13.15
CA LEU A 168 5.23 -10.01 -12.28
C LEU A 168 4.43 -11.23 -11.78
N MET A 169 3.12 -11.10 -11.56
CA MET A 169 2.28 -12.27 -11.22
C MET A 169 2.30 -13.35 -12.30
N LYS A 170 2.35 -12.96 -13.58
CA LYS A 170 2.43 -13.87 -14.73
C LYS A 170 3.85 -14.42 -14.92
N LYS A 171 4.89 -13.62 -14.62
CA LYS A 171 6.32 -13.96 -14.79
C LYS A 171 7.09 -13.85 -13.47
N ARG A 172 6.72 -14.66 -12.46
CA ARG A 172 7.20 -14.53 -11.06
C ARG A 172 8.71 -14.57 -10.86
N GLY A 173 9.46 -15.21 -11.76
CA GLY A 173 10.92 -15.29 -11.73
C GLY A 173 11.66 -14.12 -12.37
N ASN A 174 10.96 -13.16 -13.00
CA ASN A 174 11.61 -12.05 -13.67
C ASN A 174 12.06 -10.98 -12.66
N ASN A 175 13.35 -10.98 -12.33
CA ASN A 175 13.95 -10.02 -11.41
C ASN A 175 13.88 -8.57 -11.91
N GLN A 176 13.95 -8.34 -13.23
CA GLN A 176 13.84 -6.99 -13.81
C GLN A 176 12.46 -6.38 -13.56
N LEU A 177 11.38 -7.13 -13.78
CA LEU A 177 10.01 -6.64 -13.49
C LEU A 177 9.83 -6.32 -12.01
N ARG A 178 10.44 -7.12 -11.12
CA ARG A 178 10.42 -6.86 -9.68
C ARG A 178 11.15 -5.56 -9.33
N SER A 179 12.34 -5.34 -9.90
CA SER A 179 13.10 -4.11 -9.70
C SER A 179 12.36 -2.88 -10.23
N ILE A 180 11.72 -2.99 -11.39
CA ILE A 180 10.91 -1.89 -11.96
C ILE A 180 9.71 -1.58 -11.06
N HIS A 181 8.94 -2.60 -10.65
CA HIS A 181 7.82 -2.43 -9.73
C HIS A 181 8.25 -1.74 -8.43
N LEU A 182 9.35 -2.20 -7.83
CA LEU A 182 9.89 -1.60 -6.60
C LEU A 182 10.41 -0.18 -6.83
N GLY A 183 11.10 0.08 -7.94
CA GLY A 183 11.60 1.40 -8.29
C GLY A 183 10.48 2.44 -8.41
N PHE A 184 9.42 2.12 -9.15
CA PHE A 184 8.24 2.98 -9.24
C PHE A 184 7.58 3.19 -7.88
N LEU A 185 7.43 2.14 -7.06
CA LEU A 185 6.87 2.27 -5.71
C LEU A 185 7.70 3.16 -4.80
N ILE A 186 9.03 3.05 -4.82
CA ILE A 186 9.90 3.88 -3.98
C ILE A 186 9.76 5.35 -4.36
N VAL A 187 9.80 5.67 -5.66
CA VAL A 187 9.63 7.05 -6.13
C VAL A 187 8.22 7.56 -5.80
N ALA A 188 7.18 6.75 -5.99
CA ALA A 188 5.82 7.11 -5.61
C ALA A 188 5.70 7.41 -4.11
N VAL A 189 6.21 6.53 -3.25
CA VAL A 189 6.19 6.73 -1.79
C VAL A 189 6.96 7.98 -1.38
N LEU A 190 8.09 8.28 -2.02
CA LEU A 190 8.85 9.51 -1.76
C LEU A 190 8.06 10.76 -2.13
N ILE A 191 7.41 10.77 -3.29
CA ILE A 191 6.59 11.92 -3.71
C ILE A 191 5.34 12.03 -2.84
N GLY A 192 4.68 10.91 -2.53
CA GLY A 192 3.55 10.85 -1.61
C GLY A 192 3.91 11.32 -0.20
N ALA A 193 5.11 11.02 0.28
CA ALA A 193 5.63 11.54 1.54
C ALA A 193 5.70 13.06 1.54
N VAL A 194 6.27 13.64 0.47
CA VAL A 194 6.36 15.09 0.31
C VAL A 194 4.96 15.69 0.26
N HIS A 195 4.04 15.10 -0.51
CA HIS A 195 2.64 15.52 -0.59
C HIS A 195 1.97 15.59 0.78
N VAL A 196 2.09 14.54 1.61
CA VAL A 196 1.53 14.51 2.98
C VAL A 196 2.16 15.54 3.92
N LEU A 197 3.40 15.97 3.67
CA LEU A 197 4.07 16.98 4.49
C LEU A 197 3.67 18.40 4.14
N ILE A 198 3.34 18.65 2.86
CA ILE A 198 3.00 19.99 2.36
C ILE A 198 1.49 20.26 2.42
N ALA A 199 0.64 19.24 2.24
CA ALA A 199 -0.77 19.27 2.62
C ALA A 199 -0.89 19.40 4.16
#